data_AF-A0A259GWQ8-F1
#
_entry.id   AF-A0A259GWQ8-F1
#
_cell.length_a   1.000
_cell.length_b   1.000
_cell.length_c   1.000
_cell.angle_alpha   90.00
_cell.angle_beta   90.00
_cell.angle_gamma   90.00
#
_symmetry.space_group_name_H-M   'P 1'
#
loop_
_entity.id
_entity.type
_entity.pdbx_description
1 polymer ?
#
loop_
_entity_poly.entity_id
_entity_poly.type
_entity_poly.pdbx_seq_one_letter_code
_entity_poly.pdbx_strand_id
1 'polypeptide(L)'
;MGSLDPIPYWHYNVPEADRTPECPPFLLNLSDKDRRIVGSPDSSFTRLTWAQVRALIAANELERFQRVPSQLRRYKAYTHRQAAAYGSVAAFILAVIIQRFMLHLAVILDRAKRRSGLLKPFARGPDGIAARRALAFEHPGFLLLRRGRLSVRVEAGMGEGADALQNRRDGRKKRLAGGGGAHRPD
;
A
#
# COMPACT_ATOMS: atom_id res chain seq x y z
N MET A 1 24.94 38.06 -13.31
CA MET A 1 26.09 37.17 -13.56
C MET A 1 25.79 35.85 -12.89
N GLY A 2 25.40 34.81 -13.65
CA GLY A 2 25.19 33.47 -13.09
C GLY A 2 26.54 32.76 -13.05
N SER A 3 27.03 32.41 -11.88
CA SER A 3 28.28 31.68 -11.77
C SER A 3 28.12 30.33 -12.49
N LEU A 4 29.07 30.04 -13.39
CA LEU A 4 29.20 28.75 -14.08
C LEU A 4 29.80 27.71 -13.13
N ASP A 5 29.36 27.71 -11.87
CA ASP A 5 29.82 26.71 -10.92
C ASP A 5 29.12 25.40 -11.28
N PRO A 6 29.88 24.33 -11.57
CA PRO A 6 29.29 23.06 -11.93
C PRO A 6 28.41 22.58 -10.79
N ILE A 7 27.10 22.50 -11.05
CA ILE A 7 26.10 22.03 -10.06
C ILE A 7 26.52 20.64 -9.59
N PRO A 8 26.77 20.45 -8.28
CA PRO A 8 27.10 19.14 -7.76
C PRO A 8 26.02 18.11 -8.09
N TYR A 9 26.42 16.86 -8.36
CA TYR A 9 25.48 15.83 -8.81
C TYR A 9 24.32 15.59 -7.82
N TRP A 10 24.49 15.88 -6.53
CA TRP A 10 23.47 15.72 -5.48
C TRP A 10 22.46 16.88 -5.41
N HIS A 11 22.67 17.97 -6.14
CA HIS A 11 21.74 19.11 -6.24
C HIS A 11 20.76 19.00 -7.41
N TYR A 12 20.96 18.04 -8.33
CA TYR A 12 20.01 17.78 -9.41
C TYR A 12 18.64 17.37 -8.86
N ASN A 13 17.57 17.98 -9.40
CA ASN A 13 16.18 17.77 -8.97
C ASN A 13 15.90 18.14 -7.50
N VAL A 14 16.69 19.03 -6.91
CA VAL A 14 16.50 19.57 -5.55
C VAL A 14 16.21 21.08 -5.63
N PRO A 15 15.10 21.55 -5.04
CA PRO A 15 14.82 22.99 -4.91
C PRO A 15 15.96 23.71 -4.19
N GLU A 16 16.21 24.97 -4.52
CA GLU A 16 17.33 25.74 -3.95
C GLU A 16 17.32 25.78 -2.42
N ALA A 17 16.12 25.88 -1.82
CA ALA A 17 15.93 25.87 -0.37
C ALA A 17 16.39 24.58 0.33
N ASP A 18 16.40 23.45 -0.39
CA ASP A 18 16.73 22.12 0.17
C ASP A 18 18.16 21.67 -0.19
N ARG A 19 18.95 22.53 -0.84
CA ARG A 19 20.33 22.19 -1.24
C ARG A 19 21.25 22.23 -0.02
N THR A 20 21.91 21.11 0.22
CA THR A 20 22.93 20.98 1.28
C THR A 20 24.31 21.35 0.75
N PRO A 21 25.16 22.06 1.52
CA PRO A 21 26.51 22.39 1.09
C PRO A 21 27.36 21.13 0.90
N GLU A 22 27.15 20.13 1.76
CA GLU A 22 27.84 18.85 1.70
C GLU A 22 26.98 17.77 1.04
N CYS A 23 27.66 16.74 0.50
CA CYS A 23 27.00 15.58 -0.07
C CYS A 23 26.31 14.76 1.04
N PRO A 24 24.99 14.51 0.96
CA PRO A 24 24.29 13.71 1.95
C PRO A 24 24.91 12.30 2.13
N PRO A 25 24.97 11.75 3.36
CA PRO A 25 25.61 10.46 3.63
C PRO A 25 25.10 9.30 2.76
N PHE A 26 23.80 9.30 2.45
CA PHE A 26 23.16 8.29 1.62
C PHE A 26 23.53 8.35 0.12
N LEU A 27 24.28 9.37 -0.30
CA LEU A 27 24.80 9.54 -1.66
C LEU A 27 26.34 9.41 -1.74
N LEU A 28 27.07 9.32 -0.62
CA LEU A 28 28.54 9.27 -0.64
C LEU A 28 29.08 8.04 -1.39
N ASN A 29 28.49 6.86 -1.14
CA ASN A 29 28.98 5.58 -1.65
C ASN A 29 28.06 5.02 -2.77
N LEU A 30 27.75 5.85 -3.76
CA LEU A 30 26.98 5.42 -4.94
C LEU A 30 27.86 4.71 -5.97
N SER A 31 27.27 3.76 -6.69
CA SER A 31 27.87 3.23 -7.91
C SER A 31 27.97 4.33 -8.97
N ASP A 32 28.91 4.20 -9.91
CA ASP A 32 29.06 5.19 -11.00
C ASP A 32 27.78 5.35 -11.81
N LYS A 33 27.04 4.27 -12.01
CA LYS A 33 25.74 4.27 -12.68
C LYS A 33 24.73 5.10 -11.89
N ASP A 34 24.59 4.84 -10.59
CA ASP A 34 23.63 5.57 -9.74
C ASP A 34 24.01 7.05 -9.64
N ARG A 35 25.31 7.36 -9.57
CA ARG A 35 25.82 8.74 -9.56
C ARG A 35 25.43 9.49 -10.83
N ARG A 36 25.57 8.85 -12.01
CA ARG A 36 25.12 9.43 -13.30
C ARG A 36 23.61 9.65 -13.32
N ILE A 37 22.82 8.69 -12.84
CA ILE A 37 21.36 8.82 -12.81
C ILE A 37 20.94 9.95 -11.87
N VAL A 38 21.48 10.02 -10.65
CA VAL A 38 21.15 11.08 -9.68
C VAL A 38 21.57 12.46 -10.19
N GLY A 39 22.73 12.55 -10.86
CA GLY A 39 23.23 13.77 -11.48
C GLY A 39 22.58 14.15 -12.81
N SER A 40 21.41 13.57 -13.13
CA SER A 40 20.66 13.88 -14.34
C SER A 40 19.31 14.53 -13.98
N PRO A 41 18.79 15.46 -14.79
CA PRO A 41 17.47 16.03 -14.56
C PRO A 41 16.36 14.99 -14.82
N ASP A 42 15.26 15.05 -14.07
CA ASP A 42 14.11 14.15 -14.23
C ASP A 42 13.53 14.19 -15.64
N SER A 43 13.65 15.31 -16.34
CA SER A 43 13.21 15.48 -17.74
C SER A 43 13.99 14.61 -18.74
N SER A 44 15.21 14.19 -18.41
CA SER A 44 15.99 13.28 -19.25
C SER A 44 15.52 11.83 -19.15
N PHE A 45 14.67 11.51 -18.16
CA PHE A 45 14.15 10.17 -18.00
C PHE A 45 13.05 9.87 -19.02
N THR A 46 13.32 8.92 -19.92
CA THR A 46 12.33 8.42 -20.87
C THR A 46 11.70 7.14 -20.36
N ARG A 47 10.37 7.08 -20.35
CA ARG A 47 9.62 5.86 -19.99
C ARG A 47 9.71 4.85 -21.12
N LEU A 48 10.04 3.60 -20.77
CA LEU A 48 10.05 2.49 -21.72
C LEU A 48 8.63 2.10 -22.11
N THR A 49 8.42 1.86 -23.39
CA THR A 49 7.19 1.24 -23.91
C THR A 49 7.13 -0.24 -23.54
N TRP A 50 5.94 -0.83 -23.55
CA TRP A 50 5.77 -2.25 -23.25
C TRP A 50 6.57 -3.18 -24.18
N ALA A 51 6.65 -2.84 -25.47
CA ALA A 51 7.44 -3.59 -26.44
C ALA A 51 8.94 -3.56 -26.09
N GLN A 52 9.47 -2.40 -25.70
CA GLN A 52 10.86 -2.26 -25.25
C GLN A 52 11.13 -3.05 -23.97
N VAL A 53 10.23 -2.99 -22.99
CA VAL A 53 10.35 -3.79 -21.75
C VAL A 53 10.47 -5.27 -22.07
N ARG A 54 9.61 -5.80 -22.95
CA ARG A 54 9.67 -7.21 -23.37
C ARG A 54 10.98 -7.55 -24.08
N ALA A 55 11.46 -6.68 -24.96
CA ALA A 55 12.72 -6.88 -25.67
C ALA A 55 13.92 -6.94 -24.70
N LEU A 56 13.97 -6.04 -23.72
CA LEU A 56 15.03 -6.02 -22.70
C LEU A 56 15.02 -7.28 -21.82
N ILE A 57 13.83 -7.74 -21.42
CA ILE A 57 13.69 -8.98 -20.66
C ILE A 57 14.14 -10.19 -21.48
N ALA A 58 13.75 -10.26 -22.76
CA ALA A 58 14.15 -11.34 -23.65
C ALA A 58 15.67 -11.37 -23.91
N ALA A 59 16.30 -10.20 -23.97
CA ALA A 59 17.75 -10.05 -24.12
C ALA A 59 18.53 -10.17 -22.79
N ASN A 60 17.84 -10.35 -21.65
CA ASN A 60 18.42 -10.34 -20.31
C ASN A 60 19.23 -9.06 -19.96
N GLU A 61 18.92 -7.94 -20.60
CA GLU A 61 19.57 -6.64 -20.38
C GLU A 61 18.88 -5.87 -19.24
N LEU A 62 18.79 -6.50 -18.07
CA LEU A 62 18.04 -5.97 -16.91
C LEU A 62 18.67 -4.70 -16.34
N GLU A 63 19.95 -4.47 -16.59
CA GLU A 63 20.68 -3.26 -16.22
C GLU A 63 20.16 -2.01 -16.95
N ARG A 64 19.45 -2.12 -18.09
CA ARG A 64 18.84 -0.95 -18.72
C ARG A 64 17.63 -0.41 -17.97
N PHE A 65 17.06 -1.19 -17.04
CA PHE A 65 16.01 -0.70 -16.17
C PHE A 65 16.59 0.31 -15.17
N GLN A 66 16.14 1.55 -15.31
CA GLN A 66 16.51 2.67 -14.44
C GLN A 66 15.26 3.27 -13.80
N ARG A 67 15.46 3.85 -12.60
CA ARG A 67 14.44 4.66 -11.92
C ARG A 67 14.60 6.11 -12.36
N VAL A 68 13.53 6.90 -12.20
CA VAL A 68 13.60 8.36 -12.34
C VAL A 68 14.65 8.91 -11.35
N PRO A 69 15.52 9.87 -11.74
CA PRO A 69 16.56 10.42 -10.86
C PRO A 69 16.08 10.81 -9.46
N SER A 70 14.98 11.58 -9.35
CA SER A 70 14.40 11.96 -8.05
C SER A 70 13.86 10.77 -7.25
N GLN A 71 13.34 9.74 -7.92
CA GLN A 71 12.90 8.50 -7.28
C GLN A 71 14.10 7.68 -6.78
N LEU A 72 15.19 7.63 -7.54
CA LEU A 72 16.42 6.96 -7.11
C LEU A 72 17.00 7.64 -5.87
N ARG A 73 17.05 8.98 -5.85
CA ARG A 73 17.48 9.76 -4.67
C ARG A 73 16.63 9.43 -3.44
N ARG A 74 15.30 9.45 -3.57
CA ARG A 74 14.37 9.10 -2.48
C ARG A 74 14.57 7.66 -2.01
N TYR A 75 14.76 6.73 -2.94
CA TYR A 75 15.02 5.34 -2.61
C TYR A 75 16.31 5.17 -1.81
N LYS A 76 17.42 5.81 -2.22
CA LYS A 76 18.70 5.77 -1.49
C LYS A 76 18.57 6.35 -0.08
N ALA A 77 17.87 7.47 0.07
CA ALA A 77 17.58 8.06 1.37
C ALA A 77 16.76 7.10 2.25
N TYR A 78 15.73 6.45 1.70
CA TYR A 78 14.93 5.46 2.42
C TYR A 78 15.76 4.25 2.84
N THR A 79 16.52 3.64 1.92
CA THR A 79 17.35 2.46 2.24
C THR A 79 18.40 2.77 3.30
N HIS A 80 18.98 3.97 3.27
CA HIS A 80 19.94 4.40 4.29
C HIS A 80 19.28 4.51 5.67
N ARG A 81 18.08 5.10 5.75
CA ARG A 81 17.31 5.16 7.00
C ARG A 81 16.94 3.77 7.52
N GLN A 82 16.52 2.86 6.64
CA GLN A 82 16.20 1.49 7.03
C GLN A 82 17.44 0.74 7.52
N ALA A 83 18.58 0.89 6.84
CA ALA A 83 19.83 0.28 7.28
C ALA A 83 20.28 0.81 8.65
N ALA A 84 20.16 2.12 8.89
CA ALA A 84 20.46 2.72 10.18
C ALA A 84 19.53 2.21 11.30
N ALA A 85 18.25 1.99 11.01
CA ALA A 85 17.27 1.54 12.00
C ALA A 85 17.33 0.03 12.31
N TYR A 86 17.64 -0.82 11.33
CA TYR A 86 17.60 -2.28 11.45
C TYR A 86 18.98 -2.94 11.38
N GLY A 87 20.06 -2.15 11.33
CA GLY A 87 21.44 -2.60 11.09
C GLY A 87 21.72 -3.00 9.63
N SER A 88 20.73 -3.54 8.91
CA SER A 88 20.81 -3.77 7.47
C SER A 88 19.42 -3.81 6.82
N VAL A 89 19.39 -3.59 5.50
CA VAL A 89 18.14 -3.75 4.72
C VAL A 89 17.65 -5.20 4.74
N ALA A 90 18.55 -6.18 4.77
CA ALA A 90 18.20 -7.60 4.85
C ALA A 90 17.49 -7.94 6.18
N ALA A 91 18.00 -7.41 7.31
CA ALA A 91 17.37 -7.55 8.61
C ALA A 91 15.97 -6.93 8.64
N PHE A 92 15.81 -5.75 8.03
CA PHE A 92 14.49 -5.13 7.84
C PHE A 92 13.55 -6.04 7.05
N ILE A 93 13.99 -6.60 5.91
CA ILE A 93 13.16 -7.50 5.10
C ILE A 93 12.76 -8.75 5.89
N LEU A 94 13.69 -9.36 6.62
CA LEU A 94 13.41 -10.52 7.47
C LEU A 94 12.37 -10.19 8.54
N ALA A 95 12.52 -9.06 9.23
CA ALA A 95 11.56 -8.59 10.23
C ALA A 95 10.15 -8.42 9.64
N VAL A 96 10.04 -7.77 8.48
CA VAL A 96 8.76 -7.57 7.77
C VAL A 96 8.14 -8.89 7.32
N ILE A 97 8.95 -9.82 6.80
CA ILE A 97 8.49 -11.14 6.36
C ILE A 97 7.94 -11.93 7.55
N ILE A 98 8.70 -12.05 8.63
CA ILE A 98 8.29 -12.76 9.85
C ILE A 98 7.00 -12.13 10.40
N GLN A 99 6.95 -10.81 10.53
CA GLN A 99 5.77 -10.10 11.03
C GLN A 99 4.53 -10.40 10.18
N ARG A 100 4.68 -10.43 8.84
CA ARG A 100 3.57 -10.75 7.94
C ARG A 100 3.14 -12.21 8.04
N PHE A 101 4.08 -13.15 8.18
CA PHE A 101 3.75 -14.55 8.44
C PHE A 101 3.01 -14.74 9.76
N MET A 102 3.47 -14.10 10.83
CA MET A 102 2.82 -14.17 12.15
C MET A 102 1.38 -13.64 12.09
N LEU A 103 1.13 -12.55 11.36
CA LEU A 103 -0.23 -12.03 11.17
C LEU A 103 -1.11 -13.03 10.39
N HIS A 104 -0.59 -13.64 9.33
CA HIS A 104 -1.32 -14.66 8.57
C HIS A 104 -1.64 -15.90 9.42
N LEU A 105 -0.67 -16.39 10.21
CA LEU A 105 -0.88 -17.52 11.12
C LEU A 105 -1.93 -17.19 12.19
N ALA A 106 -1.89 -15.98 12.76
CA ALA A 106 -2.90 -15.55 13.73
C ALA A 106 -4.31 -15.56 13.12
N VAL A 107 -4.48 -15.10 11.88
CA VAL A 107 -5.77 -15.13 11.16
C VAL A 107 -6.23 -16.57 10.87
N ILE A 108 -5.31 -17.45 10.48
CA ILE A 108 -5.63 -18.87 10.21
C ILE A 108 -6.05 -19.58 11.50
N LEU A 109 -5.30 -19.39 12.58
CA LEU A 109 -5.59 -19.98 13.89
C LEU A 109 -6.91 -19.47 14.47
N ASP A 110 -7.20 -18.17 14.35
CA ASP A 110 -8.49 -17.59 14.74
C ASP A 110 -9.65 -18.21 13.95
N ARG A 111 -9.47 -18.40 12.63
CA ARG A 111 -10.47 -19.07 11.78
C ARG A 111 -10.61 -20.57 12.09
N ALA A 112 -9.55 -21.25 12.50
CA ALA A 112 -9.57 -22.66 12.91
C ALA A 112 -10.29 -22.84 14.25
N LYS A 113 -9.95 -22.03 15.27
CA LYS A 113 -10.58 -22.04 16.60
C LYS A 113 -12.09 -21.72 16.54
N ARG A 114 -12.52 -20.84 15.62
CA ARG A 114 -13.95 -20.60 15.36
C ARG A 114 -14.67 -21.80 14.74
N ARG A 115 -13.99 -22.57 13.88
CA ARG A 115 -14.56 -23.76 13.24
C ARG A 115 -14.68 -24.94 14.19
N SER A 116 -13.73 -25.10 15.11
CA SER A 116 -13.75 -26.17 16.11
C SER A 116 -14.66 -25.91 17.31
N GLY A 117 -15.34 -24.76 17.37
CA GLY A 117 -16.18 -24.37 18.51
C GLY A 117 -15.40 -24.08 19.81
N LEU A 118 -14.06 -24.13 19.76
CA LEU A 118 -13.17 -23.94 20.92
C LEU A 118 -13.17 -22.48 21.42
N LEU A 119 -13.54 -21.55 20.55
CA LEU A 119 -13.94 -20.20 20.93
C LEU A 119 -15.47 -20.15 20.93
N LYS A 120 -16.09 -19.85 22.09
CA LYS A 120 -17.51 -19.47 22.13
C LYS A 120 -17.73 -18.36 21.09
N PRO A 121 -18.81 -18.41 20.27
CA PRO A 121 -19.14 -17.26 19.44
C PRO A 121 -19.17 -16.05 20.36
N PHE A 122 -18.41 -15.00 20.02
CA PHE A 122 -18.51 -13.73 20.74
C PHE A 122 -19.99 -13.45 20.92
N ALA A 123 -20.44 -13.39 22.18
CA ALA A 123 -21.83 -13.14 22.50
C ALA A 123 -22.26 -11.94 21.65
N ARG A 124 -23.25 -12.14 20.79
CA ARG A 124 -23.85 -11.04 20.05
C ARG A 124 -24.53 -10.17 21.10
N GLY A 125 -23.86 -9.09 21.50
CA GLY A 125 -24.30 -8.21 22.57
C GLY A 125 -23.23 -7.18 22.96
N PRO A 126 -23.59 -6.14 23.72
CA PRO A 126 -22.69 -5.06 24.13
C PRO A 126 -21.45 -5.55 24.88
N ASP A 127 -21.56 -6.63 25.66
CA ASP A 127 -20.45 -7.23 26.41
C ASP A 127 -19.38 -7.86 25.49
N GLY A 128 -19.81 -8.39 24.34
CA GLY A 128 -18.91 -8.90 23.31
C GLY A 128 -18.10 -7.80 22.62
N ILE A 129 -18.58 -6.55 22.62
CA ILE A 129 -17.86 -5.39 22.06
C ILE A 129 -16.81 -4.90 23.07
N ALA A 130 -17.13 -4.89 24.36
CA ALA A 130 -16.20 -4.54 25.44
C ALA A 130 -15.03 -5.55 25.52
N ALA A 131 -15.33 -6.85 25.48
CA ALA A 131 -14.31 -7.91 25.46
C ALA A 131 -13.37 -7.83 24.24
N ARG A 132 -13.88 -7.39 23.07
CA ARG A 132 -13.07 -7.16 21.86
C ARG A 132 -12.17 -5.94 21.98
N ARG A 133 -12.60 -4.89 22.67
CA ARG A 133 -11.78 -3.70 22.93
C ARG A 133 -10.66 -4.00 23.93
N ALA A 134 -10.92 -4.84 24.94
CA ALA A 134 -9.91 -5.27 25.91
C ALA A 134 -8.80 -6.11 25.24
N LEU A 135 -9.17 -7.13 24.43
CA LEU A 135 -8.20 -7.95 23.69
C LEU A 135 -7.40 -7.17 22.64
N ALA A 136 -7.97 -6.10 22.09
CA ALA A 136 -7.29 -5.21 21.16
C ALA A 136 -6.22 -4.33 21.84
N PHE A 137 -6.28 -4.17 23.17
CA PHE A 137 -5.29 -3.41 23.94
C PHE A 137 -4.05 -4.25 24.25
N GLU A 138 -4.20 -5.57 24.44
CA GLU A 138 -3.07 -6.48 24.68
C GLU A 138 -2.37 -6.96 23.40
N HIS A 139 -3.07 -6.96 22.26
CA HIS A 139 -2.50 -7.34 20.96
C HIS A 139 -2.75 -6.26 19.89
N PRO A 140 -1.78 -5.34 19.64
CA PRO A 140 -1.96 -4.20 18.74
C PRO A 140 -2.23 -4.58 17.27
N GLY A 141 -2.04 -5.85 16.88
CA GLY A 141 -2.36 -6.35 15.54
C GLY A 141 -3.86 -6.52 15.25
N PHE A 142 -4.73 -6.52 16.25
CA PHE A 142 -6.16 -6.83 16.07
C PHE A 142 -6.98 -5.65 15.52
N LEU A 143 -6.53 -4.42 15.73
CA LEU A 143 -7.22 -3.20 15.26
C LEU A 143 -7.01 -2.92 13.76
N LEU A 144 -6.03 -3.56 13.12
CA LEU A 144 -5.77 -3.37 11.68
C LEU A 144 -6.77 -4.12 10.79
N LEU A 145 -7.62 -4.99 11.35
CA LEU A 145 -8.59 -5.80 10.58
C LEU A 145 -9.97 -5.15 10.39
N ARG A 146 -10.19 -3.90 10.79
CA ARG A 146 -11.44 -3.20 10.48
C ARG A 146 -11.26 -1.73 10.12
N ARG A 147 -10.55 -1.45 9.02
CA ARG A 147 -10.93 -0.31 8.17
C ARG A 147 -11.96 -0.77 7.13
N GLY A 148 -13.13 -1.18 7.63
CA GLY A 148 -14.33 -1.14 6.82
C GLY A 148 -14.63 0.32 6.52
N ARG A 149 -14.67 0.67 5.23
CA ARG A 149 -15.12 1.93 4.63
C ARG A 149 -15.51 3.03 5.64
N LEU A 150 -14.58 3.94 5.93
CA LEU A 150 -15.02 5.32 6.05
C LEU A 150 -15.43 5.74 4.64
N SER A 151 -16.70 6.07 4.48
CA SER A 151 -17.17 6.95 3.42
C SER A 151 -16.40 8.27 3.55
N VAL A 152 -15.29 8.38 2.83
CA VAL A 152 -14.76 9.69 2.46
C VAL A 152 -15.79 10.26 1.50
N ARG A 153 -16.58 11.20 2.01
CA ARG A 153 -17.35 12.14 1.21
C ARG A 153 -16.31 12.97 0.45
N VAL A 154 -15.94 12.50 -0.74
CA VAL A 154 -15.33 13.37 -1.74
C VAL A 154 -16.50 14.17 -2.27
N GLU A 155 -16.61 15.43 -1.83
CA GLU A 155 -17.37 16.45 -2.53
C GLU A 155 -16.72 16.63 -3.91
N ALA A 156 -17.06 15.75 -4.85
CA ALA A 156 -16.92 15.99 -6.27
C ALA A 156 -18.30 16.40 -6.77
N GLY A 157 -18.67 17.64 -6.47
CA GLY A 157 -19.81 18.29 -7.12
C GLY A 157 -19.37 18.76 -8.50
N MET A 158 -19.77 18.03 -9.54
CA MET A 158 -20.30 18.55 -10.82
C MET A 158 -20.31 17.42 -11.86
N GLY A 159 -21.49 17.11 -12.39
CA GLY A 159 -21.67 16.24 -13.55
C GLY A 159 -22.83 15.28 -13.41
N GLU A 160 -23.91 15.58 -14.12
CA GLU A 160 -25.19 14.85 -14.20
C GLU A 160 -25.07 13.33 -14.46
N GLY A 161 -26.06 12.59 -13.93
CA GLY A 161 -26.47 11.30 -14.51
C GLY A 161 -26.26 10.07 -13.63
N ALA A 162 -27.23 9.75 -12.76
CA ALA A 162 -27.36 8.39 -12.20
C ALA A 162 -28.76 8.08 -11.66
N ASP A 163 -29.83 8.39 -12.39
CA ASP A 163 -31.22 8.04 -12.02
C ASP A 163 -31.62 6.61 -12.45
N ALA A 164 -30.67 5.67 -12.49
CA ALA A 164 -30.88 4.33 -13.04
C ALA A 164 -30.73 3.18 -12.03
N LEU A 165 -30.35 3.44 -10.77
CA LEU A 165 -30.04 2.36 -9.81
C LEU A 165 -31.11 2.12 -8.73
N GLN A 166 -32.14 2.96 -8.63
CA GLN A 166 -33.18 2.83 -7.60
C GLN A 166 -34.21 1.73 -7.94
N ASN A 167 -34.48 1.49 -9.23
CA ASN A 167 -35.60 0.64 -9.67
C ASN A 167 -35.37 -0.88 -9.49
N ARG A 168 -34.14 -1.32 -9.15
CA ARG A 168 -33.82 -2.74 -8.98
C ARG A 168 -34.02 -3.28 -7.56
N ARG A 169 -34.27 -2.41 -6.57
CA ARG A 169 -34.41 -2.83 -5.16
C ARG A 169 -35.85 -3.13 -4.73
N ASP A 170 -36.86 -2.62 -5.43
CA ASP A 170 -38.26 -2.84 -5.06
C ASP A 170 -38.88 -4.15 -5.61
N GLY A 171 -38.31 -4.73 -6.67
CA GLY A 171 -38.81 -5.98 -7.24
C GLY A 171 -38.57 -7.24 -6.39
N ARG A 172 -37.62 -7.21 -5.44
CA ARG A 172 -37.26 -8.40 -4.64
C ARG A 172 -38.06 -8.54 -3.34
N LYS A 173 -38.83 -7.52 -2.94
CA LYS A 173 -39.58 -7.52 -1.68
C LYS A 173 -41.02 -8.05 -1.78
N LYS A 174 -41.55 -8.26 -3.00
CA LYS A 174 -42.94 -8.73 -3.22
C LYS A 174 -43.11 -10.25 -3.45
N ARG A 175 -42.07 -11.08 -3.33
CA ARG A 175 -42.15 -12.54 -3.61
C ARG A 175 -42.05 -13.46 -2.39
N LEU A 176 -42.15 -12.93 -1.16
CA LEU A 176 -42.06 -13.74 0.08
C LEU A 176 -43.25 -13.55 1.05
N ALA A 177 -44.36 -12.98 0.59
CA ALA A 177 -45.60 -12.91 1.36
C ALA A 177 -46.74 -13.47 0.50
N GLY A 178 -46.91 -14.80 0.51
CA GLY A 178 -47.95 -15.49 -0.26
C GLY A 178 -47.77 -16.99 -0.22
N GLY A 179 -48.11 -17.60 0.92
CA GLY A 179 -48.02 -19.05 1.11
C GLY A 179 -48.67 -19.48 2.41
N GLY A 180 -50.00 -19.49 2.43
CA GLY A 180 -50.78 -20.03 3.55
C GLY A 180 -52.26 -20.06 3.19
N GLY A 181 -52.79 -21.26 2.95
CA GLY A 181 -54.22 -21.47 2.69
C GLY A 181 -54.47 -22.67 1.77
N ALA A 182 -54.38 -23.88 2.33
CA ALA A 182 -54.98 -25.06 1.73
C ALA A 182 -56.50 -24.95 1.86
N HIS A 183 -57.23 -25.04 0.75
CA HIS A 183 -58.66 -25.36 0.77
C HIS A 183 -59.00 -26.17 -0.50
N ARG A 184 -59.40 -27.42 -0.28
CA ARG A 184 -60.16 -28.26 -1.20
C ARG A 184 -61.56 -28.37 -0.60
N PRO A 185 -62.63 -28.10 -1.36
CA PRO A 185 -63.60 -29.15 -1.74
C PRO A 185 -64.15 -28.85 -3.15
N ASP A 186 -65.05 -29.58 -3.79
CA ASP A 186 -65.44 -30.98 -3.81
C ASP A 186 -65.67 -31.28 -5.30
#